data_AF-A0A9W4R6H8-F1
#
_entry.id   AF-A0A9W4R6H8-F1
#
_cell.length_a   1.000
_cell.length_b   1.000
_cell.length_c   1.000
_cell.angle_alpha   90.00
_cell.angle_beta   90.00
_cell.angle_gamma   90.00
#
_symmetry.space_group_name_H-M   'P 1'
#
loop_
_entity.id
_entity.type
_entity.pdbx_description
1 polymer ?
#
loop_
_entity_poly.entity_id
_entity_poly.type
_entity_poly.pdbx_seq_one_letter_code
_entity_poly.pdbx_strand_id
1 'polypeptide(L)'
;MTRPLSEADKRDGFIRAINGYSGAKQRWADRAARGMSDAELAEALAFELGIFGGSGGPDQLSLTFQGAGLKIWISWKVHNHVTTKPTFEGKGTIAFARLVYGIKDPADRQLALF
;
A
#
# COMPACT_ATOMS: atom_id res chain seq x y z
N MET A 1 25.39 -7.33 8.59
CA MET A 1 24.27 -8.29 8.53
C MET A 1 23.07 -7.62 7.89
N THR A 2 22.42 -8.24 6.90
CA THR A 2 21.23 -7.67 6.25
C THR A 2 20.01 -8.17 7.00
N ARG A 3 19.32 -7.31 7.75
CA ARG A 3 18.05 -7.66 8.40
C ARG A 3 17.02 -7.94 7.29
N PRO A 4 16.50 -9.18 7.17
CA PRO A 4 15.49 -9.47 6.17
C PRO A 4 14.18 -8.74 6.50
N LEU A 5 13.44 -8.37 5.46
CA LEU A 5 12.14 -7.71 5.61
C LEU A 5 11.08 -8.75 5.97
N SER A 6 10.50 -8.67 7.16
CA SER A 6 9.42 -9.54 7.59
C SER A 6 8.08 -9.12 7.00
N GLU A 7 7.07 -9.99 7.06
CA GLU A 7 5.69 -9.64 6.65
C GLU A 7 5.10 -8.51 7.52
N ALA A 8 5.46 -8.46 8.80
CA ALA A 8 5.09 -7.35 9.68
C ALA A 8 5.70 -6.04 9.22
N ASP A 9 6.96 -6.05 8.80
CA ASP A 9 7.66 -4.85 8.28
C ASP A 9 7.03 -4.38 6.96
N LYS A 10 6.69 -5.31 6.07
CA LYS A 10 5.97 -5.00 4.82
C LYS A 10 4.63 -4.35 5.11
N ARG A 11 3.88 -4.88 6.07
CA ARG A 11 2.58 -4.33 6.49
C ARG A 11 2.73 -2.92 7.07
N ASP A 12 3.67 -2.72 8.00
CA ASP A 12 3.92 -1.41 8.60
C ASP A 12 4.33 -0.37 7.54
N GLY A 13 5.32 -0.72 6.70
CA GLY A 13 5.78 0.17 5.65
C GLY A 13 4.69 0.50 4.62
N PHE A 14 3.83 -0.46 4.29
CA PHE A 14 2.68 -0.23 3.41
C PHE A 14 1.67 0.75 4.02
N ILE A 15 1.26 0.53 5.28
CA ILE A 15 0.34 1.40 6.01
C ILE A 15 0.90 2.82 6.12
N ARG A 16 2.20 2.96 6.38
CA ARG A 16 2.87 4.26 6.44
C ARG A 16 2.90 4.97 5.09
N ALA A 17 3.09 4.24 3.99
CA ALA A 17 3.12 4.83 2.65
C ALA A 17 1.76 5.41 2.22
N ILE A 18 0.65 4.74 2.57
CA ILE A 18 -0.70 5.10 2.10
C ILE A 18 -1.54 5.90 3.12
N ASN A 19 -0.98 6.20 4.30
CA ASN A 19 -1.60 7.06 5.31
C ASN A 19 -0.88 8.41 5.45
N GLY A 20 -0.19 8.87 4.40
CA GLY A 20 0.60 10.10 4.44
C GLY A 20 -0.23 11.39 4.60
N TYR A 21 -1.49 11.38 4.14
CA TYR A 21 -2.38 12.54 4.23
C TYR A 21 -3.21 12.54 5.51
N SER A 22 -3.49 13.73 6.06
CA SER A 22 -4.41 13.86 7.19
C SER A 22 -5.79 13.29 6.81
N GLY A 23 -6.43 12.62 7.76
CA GLY A 23 -7.72 11.96 7.53
C GLY A 23 -7.67 10.67 6.70
N ALA A 24 -6.49 10.17 6.30
CA ALA A 24 -6.38 8.92 5.53
C ALA A 24 -7.07 7.74 6.24
N LYS A 25 -6.94 7.65 7.56
CA LYS A 25 -7.62 6.61 8.36
C LYS A 25 -9.14 6.64 8.17
N GLN A 26 -9.76 7.82 8.19
CA GLN A 26 -11.20 7.95 7.99
C GLN A 26 -11.58 7.59 6.55
N ARG A 27 -10.84 8.10 5.56
CA ARG A 27 -11.08 7.76 4.15
C ARG A 27 -11.00 6.26 3.91
N TRP A 28 -10.00 5.58 4.46
CA TRP A 28 -9.87 4.13 4.32
C TRP A 28 -10.99 3.36 5.03
N ALA A 29 -11.45 3.83 6.19
CA ALA A 29 -12.61 3.25 6.87
C ALA A 29 -13.89 3.38 6.02
N ASP A 30 -14.15 4.57 5.45
CA ASP A 30 -15.31 4.83 4.60
C ASP A 30 -15.26 3.96 3.32
N ARG A 31 -14.09 3.85 2.71
CA ARG A 31 -13.83 2.99 1.54
C ARG A 31 -14.05 1.51 1.85
N ALA A 32 -13.60 1.04 3.01
CA ALA A 32 -13.81 -0.34 3.44
C ALA A 32 -15.29 -0.64 3.69
N ALA A 33 -16.03 0.28 4.29
CA ALA A 33 -17.47 0.13 4.52
C ALA A 33 -18.27 0.10 3.21
N ARG A 34 -17.91 0.95 2.23
CA ARG A 34 -18.56 1.02 0.93
C ARG A 34 -18.25 -0.19 0.04
N GLY A 35 -17.04 -0.73 0.15
CA GLY A 35 -16.46 -1.60 -0.88
C GLY A 35 -16.00 -0.78 -2.10
N MET A 36 -15.04 -1.33 -2.85
CA MET A 36 -14.49 -0.71 -4.05
C MET A 36 -14.12 -1.76 -5.09
N SER A 37 -14.36 -1.45 -6.35
CA SER A 37 -13.78 -2.17 -7.48
C SER A 37 -12.26 -1.96 -7.53
N ASP A 38 -11.55 -2.81 -8.28
CA ASP A 38 -10.10 -2.68 -8.44
C ASP A 38 -9.70 -1.34 -9.07
N ALA A 39 -10.51 -0.80 -9.99
CA ALA A 39 -10.24 0.49 -10.62
C ALA A 39 -10.35 1.65 -9.62
N GLU A 40 -11.44 1.69 -8.85
CA GLU A 40 -11.64 2.70 -7.81
C GLU A 40 -10.58 2.60 -6.72
N LEU A 41 -10.19 1.38 -6.34
CA LEU A 41 -9.15 1.14 -5.35
C LEU A 41 -7.78 1.58 -5.88
N ALA A 42 -7.49 1.35 -7.16
CA ALA A 42 -6.28 1.84 -7.81
C ALA A 42 -6.21 3.38 -7.81
N GLU A 43 -7.30 4.06 -8.14
CA GLU A 43 -7.37 5.53 -8.09
C GLU A 43 -7.20 6.07 -6.67
N ALA A 44 -7.86 5.44 -5.69
CA ALA A 44 -7.73 5.80 -4.28
C ALA A 44 -6.30 5.61 -3.78
N LEU A 45 -5.63 4.51 -4.15
CA LEU A 45 -4.23 4.27 -3.81
C LEU A 45 -3.32 5.28 -4.49
N ALA A 46 -3.54 5.58 -5.77
CA ALA A 46 -2.75 6.58 -6.50
C ALA A 46 -2.87 7.97 -5.86
N PHE A 47 -4.06 8.33 -5.37
CA PHE A 47 -4.29 9.56 -4.63
C PHE A 47 -3.49 9.61 -3.32
N GLU A 48 -3.56 8.56 -2.48
CA GLU A 48 -2.83 8.56 -1.20
C GLU A 48 -1.30 8.50 -1.37
N LEU A 49 -0.82 7.84 -2.43
CA LEU A 49 0.61 7.76 -2.73
C LEU A 49 1.16 9.04 -3.37
N GLY A 50 0.30 9.83 -4.02
CA GLY A 50 0.67 11.07 -4.70
C GLY A 50 1.64 10.86 -5.86
N ILE A 51 2.29 11.95 -6.29
CA ILE A 51 3.24 11.93 -7.42
C ILE A 51 4.49 11.13 -7.06
N PHE A 52 5.07 11.41 -5.91
CA PHE A 52 6.24 10.73 -5.36
C PHE A 52 6.39 11.11 -3.89
N GLY A 53 6.78 10.17 -3.04
CA GLY A 53 7.03 10.43 -1.63
C GLY A 53 7.95 9.39 -1.01
N GLY A 54 8.36 9.67 0.23
CA GLY A 54 9.21 8.78 0.99
C GLY A 54 9.22 9.14 2.46
N SER A 55 9.63 8.20 3.29
CA SER A 55 9.87 8.45 4.71
C SER A 55 10.95 7.52 5.23
N GLY A 56 11.58 7.90 6.33
CA GLY A 56 12.62 7.09 6.95
C GLY A 56 13.28 7.84 8.10
N GLY A 57 14.21 7.16 8.76
CA GLY A 57 14.98 7.69 9.87
C GLY A 57 15.89 6.62 10.47
N PRO A 58 16.75 6.98 11.44
CA PRO A 58 17.51 6.01 12.20
C PRO A 58 16.59 4.95 12.82
N ASP A 59 16.96 3.68 12.67
CA ASP A 59 16.20 2.52 13.16
C ASP A 59 14.75 2.40 12.65
N GLN A 60 14.41 3.10 11.56
CA GLN A 60 13.10 3.02 10.91
C GLN A 60 13.22 2.45 9.49
N LEU A 61 12.11 1.91 8.99
CA LEU A 61 12.00 1.52 7.58
C LEU A 61 12.21 2.73 6.67
N SER A 62 13.05 2.53 5.65
CA SER A 62 13.20 3.43 4.52
C SER A 62 12.13 3.10 3.49
N LEU A 63 11.24 4.06 3.27
CA LEU A 63 10.12 3.98 2.35
C LEU A 63 10.34 4.94 1.18
N THR A 64 10.05 4.46 -0.02
CA THR A 64 9.83 5.30 -1.20
C THR A 64 8.55 4.82 -1.86
N PHE A 65 7.74 5.72 -2.41
CA PHE A 65 6.49 5.35 -3.03
C PHE A 65 6.07 6.34 -4.11
N GLN A 66 5.25 5.84 -5.04
CA GLN A 66 4.82 6.55 -6.22
C GLN A 66 3.43 6.08 -6.64
N GLY A 67 2.50 7.01 -6.89
CA GLY A 67 1.15 6.69 -7.38
C GLY A 67 1.16 6.09 -8.79
N ALA A 68 2.08 6.52 -9.66
CA ALA A 68 2.27 5.90 -10.97
C ALA A 68 2.73 4.44 -10.83
N GLY A 69 1.91 3.51 -11.33
CA GLY A 69 2.14 2.08 -11.20
C GLY A 69 1.96 1.53 -9.77
N LEU A 70 1.42 2.35 -8.84
CA LEU A 70 1.17 1.98 -7.45
C LEU A 70 2.38 1.35 -6.76
N LYS A 71 3.54 1.97 -6.89
CA LYS A 71 4.82 1.38 -6.48
C LYS A 71 5.18 1.79 -5.06
N ILE A 72 5.61 0.83 -4.26
CA ILE A 72 6.10 1.04 -2.90
C ILE A 72 7.38 0.22 -2.72
N TRP A 73 8.45 0.87 -2.27
CA TRP A 73 9.71 0.26 -1.87
C TRP A 73 9.85 0.35 -0.37
N ILE A 74 10.14 -0.79 0.27
CA ILE A 74 10.30 -0.92 1.71
C ILE A 74 11.62 -1.62 1.98
N SER A 75 12.47 -1.01 2.82
CA SER A 75 13.78 -1.58 3.14
C SER A 75 14.26 -1.11 4.51
N TRP A 76 15.01 -1.97 5.21
CA TRP A 76 15.76 -1.61 6.42
C TRP A 76 17.00 -0.74 6.14
N LYS A 77 17.34 -0.54 4.87
CA LYS A 77 18.44 0.33 4.42
C LYS A 77 17.93 1.33 3.40
N VAL A 78 18.59 2.48 3.34
CA VAL A 78 18.44 3.41 2.22
C VAL A 78 18.68 2.66 0.92
N HIS A 79 17.76 2.79 -0.01
CA HIS A 79 17.77 2.09 -1.28
C HIS A 79 17.66 3.09 -2.43
N ASN A 80 18.13 2.69 -3.60
CA ASN A 80 17.92 3.47 -4.81
C ASN A 80 16.70 2.89 -5.55
N HIS A 81 15.60 3.65 -5.57
CA HIS A 81 14.34 3.25 -6.22
C HIS A 81 14.45 3.13 -7.74
N VAL A 82 15.49 3.71 -8.37
CA VAL A 82 15.75 3.60 -9.81
C VAL A 82 16.34 2.23 -10.18
N THR A 83 17.15 1.63 -9.30
CA THR A 83 17.82 0.35 -9.56
C THR A 83 17.19 -0.83 -8.82
N THR A 84 16.46 -0.56 -7.75
CA THR A 84 15.84 -1.59 -6.90
C THR A 84 14.41 -1.85 -7.38
N LYS A 85 13.99 -3.12 -7.39
CA LYS A 85 12.59 -3.47 -7.67
C LYS A 85 11.68 -3.05 -6.52
N PRO A 86 10.45 -2.58 -6.81
CA PRO A 86 9.49 -2.26 -5.77
C PRO A 86 9.10 -3.50 -4.96
N THR A 87 8.76 -3.31 -3.69
CA THR A 87 8.20 -4.35 -2.81
C THR A 87 6.76 -4.65 -3.20
N PHE A 88 6.00 -3.62 -3.58
CA PHE A 88 4.64 -3.72 -4.09
C PHE A 88 4.51 -2.89 -5.36
N GLU A 89 3.80 -3.43 -6.36
CA GLU A 89 3.48 -2.72 -7.59
C GLU A 89 2.13 -3.17 -8.18
N GLY A 90 1.43 -2.25 -8.84
CA GLY A 90 0.21 -2.49 -9.59
C GLY A 90 -0.83 -3.33 -8.83
N LYS A 91 -1.20 -4.48 -9.40
CA LYS A 91 -2.18 -5.41 -8.82
C LYS A 91 -1.76 -5.96 -7.46
N GLY A 92 -0.45 -6.11 -7.21
CA GLY A 92 0.06 -6.56 -5.91
C GLY A 92 -0.26 -5.54 -4.80
N THR A 93 -0.15 -4.25 -5.11
CA THR A 93 -0.50 -3.16 -4.19
C THR A 93 -2.00 -3.15 -3.90
N ILE A 94 -2.84 -3.35 -4.93
CA ILE A 94 -4.30 -3.42 -4.79
C ILE A 94 -4.70 -4.61 -3.91
N ALA A 95 -4.20 -5.80 -4.21
CA ALA A 95 -4.48 -7.01 -3.44
C ALA A 95 -4.05 -6.86 -1.97
N PHE A 96 -2.88 -6.27 -1.73
CA PHE A 96 -2.40 -6.04 -0.37
C PHE A 96 -3.22 -4.97 0.37
N ALA A 97 -3.69 -3.92 -0.31
CA ALA A 97 -4.60 -2.95 0.28
C ALA A 97 -5.92 -3.59 0.74
N ARG A 98 -6.49 -4.51 -0.07
CA ARG A 98 -7.68 -5.27 0.31
C ARG A 98 -7.45 -6.10 1.56
N LEU A 99 -6.30 -6.77 1.65
CA LEU A 99 -5.92 -7.56 2.83
C LEU A 99 -5.70 -6.69 4.08
N VAL A 100 -5.06 -5.52 3.93
CA VAL A 100 -4.74 -4.64 5.07
C VAL A 100 -5.98 -3.95 5.63
N TYR A 101 -6.88 -3.47 4.77
CA TYR A 101 -8.06 -2.68 5.16
C TYR A 101 -9.39 -3.45 5.11
N GLY A 102 -9.40 -4.69 4.65
CA GLY A 102 -10.63 -5.48 4.54
C GLY A 102 -11.61 -4.96 3.48
N ILE A 103 -11.12 -4.32 2.42
CA ILE A 103 -11.95 -3.72 1.37
C ILE A 103 -12.53 -4.81 0.48
N LYS A 104 -13.84 -5.03 0.58
CA LYS A 104 -14.58 -5.97 -0.26
C LYS A 104 -14.61 -5.50 -1.71
N ASP A 105 -14.53 -6.43 -2.64
CA ASP A 105 -14.82 -6.18 -4.05
C ASP A 105 -16.31 -6.42 -4.29
N PRO A 106 -17.10 -5.39 -4.66
CA PRO A 106 -18.52 -5.55 -4.97
C PRO A 106 -18.78 -6.45 -6.18
N ALA A 107 -17.79 -6.62 -7.08
CA ALA A 107 -17.89 -7.50 -8.24
C ALA A 107 -17.53 -8.96 -7.91
N ASP A 108 -16.95 -9.21 -6.74
CA ASP A 108 -16.66 -10.56 -6.27
C ASP A 108 -17.97 -11.22 -5.83
N ARG A 109 -18.61 -11.85 -6.80
CA ARG A 109 -19.72 -12.78 -6.61
C ARG A 109 -19.17 -14.05 -5.98
N GLN A 110 -18.73 -13.95 -4.73
CA GLN A 110 -18.52 -15.13 -3.91
C GLN A 110 -19.90 -15.80 -3.82
N LEU A 111 -20.06 -16.92 -4.53
CA LEU A 111 -21.28 -17.73 -4.52
C LEU A 111 -21.61 -17.98 -3.05
N ALA A 112 -22.82 -17.59 -2.63
CA ALA A 112 -23.34 -18.00 -1.34
C ALA A 112 -23.24 -19.53 -1.31
N LEU A 113 -22.33 -20.05 -0.49
CA LEU A 113 -22.30 -21.47 -0.16
C LEU A 113 -23.58 -21.70 0.63
N PHE A 114 -24.58 -22.23 -0.06
CA PHE A 114 -25.85 -22.68 0.50
C PHE A 114 -25.59 -23.78 1.55
#